data_AF-A0A3B8VJ91-F1
#
_entry.id   AF-A0A3B8VJ91-F1
#
_cell.length_a   1.000
_cell.length_b   1.000
_cell.length_c   1.000
_cell.angle_alpha   90.00
_cell.angle_beta   90.00
_cell.angle_gamma   90.00
#
_symmetry.space_group_name_H-M   'P 1'
#
loop_
_entity.id
_entity.type
_entity.pdbx_description
1 polymer ?
#
loop_
_entity_poly.entity_id
_entity_poly.type
_entity_poly.pdbx_seq_one_letter_code
_entity_poly.pdbx_strand_id
1 'polypeptide(L)'
;MELNPDRLAIYNYAHLPELFVSQRLINADLMPSPEQKLEMLQHSIEFLKNEGFVYIGMDHFARPDDELALALKDGSLQRNFQGYSTRRGTETWAFGASAISQTGPVMWQRYKSLEDYYAAIDRDEMPVHKAYTLSADDILRKDVIMRLMCGLPLDWHDLDLEYQINTQVYFREELRKLVELEADGLVVCDAVSVSVTEKGRLFLRNIAMIFDAWLPEKATKPSFSKTI
;
A
#
# COMPACT_ATOMS: atom_id res chain seq x y z
N MET A 1 9.73 -13.79 -23.10
CA MET A 1 10.43 -12.54 -22.69
C MET A 1 11.94 -12.79 -22.55
N GLU A 2 12.81 -11.99 -23.19
CA GLU A 2 14.27 -12.24 -23.24
C GLU A 2 15.02 -12.00 -21.91
N LEU A 3 14.69 -10.93 -21.16
CA LEU A 3 15.38 -10.60 -19.90
C LEU A 3 15.09 -11.61 -18.78
N ASN A 4 13.93 -12.26 -18.83
CA ASN A 4 13.49 -13.31 -17.91
C ASN A 4 13.74 -13.02 -16.39
N PRO A 5 13.30 -11.87 -15.83
CA PRO A 5 13.43 -11.60 -14.41
C PRO A 5 12.53 -12.51 -13.54
N ASP A 6 12.89 -12.64 -12.27
CA ASP A 6 12.08 -13.34 -11.26
C ASP A 6 10.88 -12.51 -10.78
N ARG A 7 11.05 -11.18 -10.72
CA ARG A 7 10.05 -10.21 -10.26
C ARG A 7 10.04 -8.97 -11.15
N LEU A 8 8.88 -8.35 -11.29
CA LEU A 8 8.73 -7.04 -11.91
C LEU A 8 7.95 -6.10 -10.99
N ALA A 9 8.33 -4.83 -10.99
CA ALA A 9 7.54 -3.74 -10.44
C ALA A 9 7.28 -2.71 -11.56
N ILE A 10 6.01 -2.52 -11.92
CA ILE A 10 5.56 -1.63 -13.01
C ILE A 10 4.80 -0.46 -12.38
N TYR A 11 5.52 0.62 -12.12
CA TYR A 11 4.95 1.79 -11.45
C TYR A 11 4.24 2.74 -12.42
N ASN A 12 3.11 3.30 -11.99
CA ASN A 12 2.57 4.51 -12.60
C ASN A 12 3.49 5.70 -12.30
N TYR A 13 3.90 6.43 -13.35
CA TYR A 13 4.76 7.60 -13.19
C TYR A 13 4.02 8.74 -12.47
N ALA A 14 4.53 9.11 -11.29
CA ALA A 14 4.05 10.24 -10.50
C ALA A 14 4.76 11.54 -10.93
N HIS A 15 4.03 12.42 -11.58
CA HIS A 15 4.52 13.71 -12.06
C HIS A 15 4.19 14.84 -11.06
N LEU A 16 5.21 15.29 -10.32
CA LEU A 16 5.18 16.33 -9.29
C LEU A 16 6.38 17.30 -9.45
N PRO A 17 6.43 18.10 -10.54
CA PRO A 17 7.56 18.97 -10.86
C PRO A 17 7.81 20.11 -9.85
N GLU A 18 6.85 20.39 -8.98
CA GLU A 18 7.02 21.32 -7.85
C GLU A 18 7.88 20.75 -6.72
N LEU A 19 7.92 19.42 -6.58
CA LEU A 19 8.72 18.74 -5.56
C LEU A 19 10.01 18.17 -6.16
N PHE A 20 9.93 17.64 -7.37
CA PHE A 20 11.06 17.03 -8.06
C PHE A 20 11.43 17.89 -9.27
N VAL A 21 12.32 18.85 -9.05
CA VAL A 21 12.70 19.87 -10.05
C VAL A 21 13.17 19.25 -11.37
N SER A 22 13.82 18.08 -11.34
CA SER A 22 14.25 17.34 -12.53
C SER A 22 13.08 16.97 -13.46
N GLN A 23 11.88 16.78 -12.93
CA GLN A 23 10.70 16.43 -13.72
C GLN A 23 10.21 17.60 -14.59
N ARG A 24 10.64 18.85 -14.33
CA ARG A 24 10.33 20.02 -15.17
C ARG A 24 10.90 19.91 -16.59
N LEU A 25 11.86 19.01 -16.80
CA LEU A 25 12.44 18.73 -18.11
C LEU A 25 11.54 17.85 -18.99
N ILE A 26 10.50 17.24 -18.42
CA ILE A 26 9.56 16.39 -19.15
C ILE A 26 8.44 17.26 -19.72
N ASN A 27 8.18 17.14 -21.02
CA ASN A 27 7.03 17.79 -21.64
C ASN A 27 5.74 17.08 -21.20
N ALA A 28 4.94 17.76 -20.38
CA ALA A 28 3.70 17.21 -19.83
C ALA A 28 2.66 16.88 -20.92
N ASP A 29 2.67 17.60 -22.05
CA ASP A 29 1.73 17.40 -23.14
C ASP A 29 1.97 16.09 -23.91
N LEU A 30 3.16 15.49 -23.76
CA LEU A 30 3.50 14.20 -24.35
C LEU A 30 3.24 13.02 -23.40
N MET A 31 2.79 13.29 -22.18
CA MET A 31 2.48 12.22 -21.23
C MET A 31 1.19 11.50 -21.66
N PRO A 32 1.10 10.17 -21.45
CA PRO A 32 -0.12 9.43 -21.72
C PRO A 32 -1.31 9.98 -20.93
N SER A 33 -2.48 10.02 -21.57
CA SER A 33 -3.75 10.36 -20.91
C SER A 33 -4.10 9.32 -19.82
N PRO A 34 -5.00 9.64 -18.88
CA PRO A 34 -5.46 8.67 -17.88
C PRO A 34 -5.98 7.36 -18.49
N GLU A 35 -6.72 7.44 -19.59
CA GLU A 35 -7.26 6.30 -20.31
C GLU A 35 -6.14 5.44 -20.91
N GLN A 36 -5.16 6.08 -21.56
CA GLN A 36 -3.98 5.38 -22.10
C GLN A 36 -3.17 4.71 -20.98
N LYS A 37 -3.03 5.33 -19.81
CA LYS A 37 -2.36 4.70 -18.66
C LYS A 37 -3.10 3.45 -18.17
N LEU A 38 -4.43 3.47 -18.17
CA LEU A 38 -5.25 2.32 -17.80
C LEU A 38 -5.09 1.19 -18.84
N GLU A 39 -5.12 1.51 -20.13
CA GLU A 39 -4.86 0.54 -21.21
C GLU A 39 -3.46 -0.09 -21.09
N MET A 40 -2.43 0.74 -20.82
CA MET A 40 -1.06 0.25 -20.60
C MET A 40 -0.99 -0.69 -19.40
N LEU A 41 -1.69 -0.39 -18.30
CA LEU A 41 -1.74 -1.24 -17.12
C LEU A 41 -2.44 -2.57 -17.41
N GLN A 42 -3.60 -2.55 -18.06
CA GLN A 42 -4.34 -3.75 -18.46
C GLN A 42 -3.48 -4.64 -19.35
N HIS A 43 -2.90 -4.06 -20.40
CA HIS A 43 -2.02 -4.79 -21.31
C HIS A 43 -0.79 -5.37 -20.59
N SER A 44 -0.19 -4.63 -19.66
CA SER A 44 0.95 -5.14 -18.86
C SER A 44 0.56 -6.35 -18.00
N ILE A 45 -0.61 -6.31 -17.38
CA ILE A 45 -1.12 -7.42 -16.56
C ILE A 45 -1.39 -8.64 -17.44
N GLU A 46 -2.11 -8.49 -18.54
CA GLU A 46 -2.43 -9.59 -19.46
C GLU A 46 -1.17 -10.20 -20.07
N PHE A 47 -0.25 -9.37 -20.56
CA PHE A 47 1.02 -9.81 -21.11
C PHE A 47 1.83 -10.61 -20.08
N LEU A 48 2.00 -10.09 -18.87
CA LEU A 48 2.77 -10.78 -17.83
C LEU A 48 2.10 -12.05 -17.34
N LYS A 49 0.76 -12.08 -17.23
CA LYS A 49 0.02 -13.33 -16.93
C LYS A 49 0.27 -14.38 -18.03
N ASN A 50 0.24 -13.99 -19.30
CA ASN A 50 0.52 -14.89 -20.42
C ASN A 50 1.98 -15.39 -20.42
N GLU A 51 2.92 -14.58 -19.95
CA GLU A 51 4.32 -14.98 -19.72
C GLU A 51 4.55 -15.77 -18.41
N GLY A 52 3.46 -16.11 -17.70
CA GLY A 52 3.46 -16.97 -16.51
C GLY A 52 3.75 -16.26 -15.19
N PHE A 53 3.64 -14.93 -15.12
CA PHE A 53 3.76 -14.19 -13.86
C PHE A 53 2.44 -14.17 -13.09
N VAL A 54 2.54 -14.19 -11.77
CA VAL A 54 1.45 -13.94 -10.84
C VAL A 54 1.41 -12.46 -10.51
N TYR A 55 0.23 -11.84 -10.63
CA TYR A 55 0.00 -10.50 -10.14
C TYR A 55 -0.15 -10.52 -8.62
N ILE A 56 0.89 -10.02 -7.92
CA ILE A 56 0.94 -10.01 -6.46
C ILE A 56 -0.02 -8.96 -5.90
N GLY A 57 -0.03 -7.77 -6.52
CA GLY A 57 -0.88 -6.65 -6.13
C GLY A 57 -0.20 -5.31 -6.39
N MET A 58 -1.01 -4.25 -6.48
CA MET A 58 -0.59 -2.91 -6.89
C MET A 58 0.22 -2.92 -8.20
N ASP A 59 1.54 -2.84 -8.08
CA ASP A 59 2.49 -2.65 -9.17
C ASP A 59 3.40 -3.88 -9.34
N HIS A 60 3.23 -4.95 -8.54
CA HIS A 60 4.19 -6.05 -8.42
C HIS A 60 3.72 -7.37 -9.04
N PHE A 61 4.66 -8.04 -9.70
CA PHE A 61 4.51 -9.34 -10.34
C PHE A 61 5.68 -10.24 -9.95
N ALA A 62 5.44 -11.53 -9.79
CA ALA A 62 6.46 -12.51 -9.46
C ALA A 62 6.22 -13.85 -10.16
N ARG A 63 7.25 -14.68 -10.26
CA ARG A 63 7.09 -16.06 -10.73
C ARG A 63 6.20 -16.88 -9.78
N PRO A 64 5.51 -17.94 -10.26
CA PRO A 64 4.57 -18.70 -9.42
C PRO A 64 5.23 -19.44 -8.24
N ASP A 65 6.51 -19.76 -8.35
CA ASP A 65 7.36 -20.38 -7.34
C ASP A 65 8.11 -19.37 -6.45
N ASP A 66 7.95 -18.07 -6.71
CA ASP A 66 8.48 -17.02 -5.87
C ASP A 66 7.80 -17.00 -4.49
N GLU A 67 8.57 -16.74 -3.43
CA GLU A 67 8.07 -16.69 -2.06
C GLU A 67 6.88 -15.73 -1.87
N LEU A 68 6.78 -14.63 -2.64
CA LEU A 68 5.65 -13.69 -2.56
C LEU A 68 4.39 -14.26 -3.19
N ALA A 69 4.52 -15.01 -4.29
CA ALA A 69 3.38 -15.68 -4.94
C ALA A 69 2.85 -16.80 -4.05
N LEU A 70 3.76 -17.55 -3.41
CA LEU A 70 3.39 -18.58 -2.43
C LEU A 70 2.72 -17.97 -1.20
N ALA A 71 3.29 -16.89 -0.64
CA ALA A 71 2.72 -16.19 0.51
C ALA A 71 1.36 -15.54 0.21
N LEU A 72 1.15 -15.07 -1.03
CA LEU A 72 -0.16 -14.59 -1.46
C LEU A 72 -1.19 -15.72 -1.45
N LYS A 73 -0.79 -16.91 -1.92
CA LYS A 73 -1.67 -18.07 -2.05
C LYS A 73 -2.06 -18.67 -0.69
N ASP A 74 -1.16 -18.70 0.27
CA ASP A 74 -1.41 -19.24 1.61
C ASP A 74 -1.91 -18.21 2.63
N GLY A 75 -1.99 -16.94 2.23
CA GLY A 75 -2.45 -15.85 3.09
C GLY A 75 -1.42 -15.35 4.12
N SER A 76 -0.14 -15.66 3.94
CA SER A 76 0.95 -15.14 4.78
C SER A 76 1.60 -13.85 4.23
N LEU A 77 1.20 -13.40 3.04
CA LEU A 77 1.71 -12.18 2.43
C LEU A 77 1.51 -10.98 3.36
N GLN A 78 2.57 -10.20 3.54
CA GLN A 78 2.51 -8.96 4.28
C GLN A 78 3.15 -7.83 3.48
N ARG A 79 3.04 -6.61 4.01
CA ARG A 79 3.63 -5.42 3.41
C ARG A 79 4.35 -4.58 4.47
N ASN A 80 5.42 -3.90 4.08
CA ASN A 80 6.09 -2.89 4.89
C ASN A 80 6.46 -1.68 4.01
N PHE A 81 7.35 -0.80 4.51
CA PHE A 81 7.73 0.41 3.76
C PHE A 81 8.44 0.10 2.43
N GLN A 82 9.17 -1.01 2.32
CA GLN A 82 9.89 -1.40 1.10
C GLN A 82 9.01 -2.13 0.07
N GLY A 83 7.86 -2.67 0.48
CA GLY A 83 6.95 -3.41 -0.40
C GLY A 83 6.41 -4.68 0.25
N TYR A 84 6.06 -5.66 -0.58
CA TYR A 84 5.59 -6.96 -0.12
C TYR A 84 6.72 -7.80 0.47
N SER A 85 6.38 -8.65 1.44
CA SER A 85 7.32 -9.48 2.19
C SER A 85 6.62 -10.73 2.74
N THR A 86 7.41 -11.74 3.11
CA THR A 86 6.95 -13.01 3.70
C THR A 86 7.07 -13.07 5.22
N ARG A 87 7.59 -12.02 5.88
CA ARG A 87 7.96 -12.04 7.31
C ARG A 87 6.99 -11.29 8.23
N ARG A 88 5.78 -11.81 8.43
CA ARG A 88 4.76 -11.15 9.27
C ARG A 88 5.24 -10.87 10.70
N GLY A 89 4.84 -9.72 11.23
CA GLY A 89 5.06 -9.37 12.65
C GLY A 89 6.50 -8.97 13.00
N THR A 90 7.38 -8.79 12.02
CA THR A 90 8.74 -8.33 12.28
C THR A 90 8.80 -6.83 12.46
N GLU A 91 9.63 -6.41 13.41
CA GLU A 91 10.04 -5.02 13.53
C GLU A 91 11.02 -4.64 12.41
N THR A 92 10.96 -3.38 11.97
CA THR A 92 11.85 -2.84 10.93
C THR A 92 12.77 -1.80 11.55
N TRP A 93 14.07 -2.12 11.59
CA TRP A 93 15.12 -1.20 11.97
C TRP A 93 15.89 -0.75 10.73
N ALA A 94 15.75 0.53 10.38
CA ALA A 94 16.37 1.10 9.20
C ALA A 94 17.44 2.14 9.57
N PHE A 95 18.51 2.16 8.78
CA PHE A 95 19.71 2.97 9.00
C PHE A 95 19.99 3.86 7.79
N GLY A 96 20.75 4.93 8.01
CA GLY A 96 21.05 5.95 7.01
C GLY A 96 20.06 7.12 7.01
N ALA A 97 20.40 8.16 6.26
CA ALA A 97 19.54 9.33 6.09
C ALA A 97 18.20 8.94 5.44
N SER A 98 17.14 9.63 5.82
CA SER A 98 15.74 9.44 5.41
C SER A 98 15.07 8.12 5.83
N ALA A 99 15.83 7.17 6.37
CA ALA A 99 15.35 5.84 6.73
C ALA A 99 14.19 5.87 7.73
N ILE A 100 13.23 4.98 7.53
CA ILE A 100 12.03 4.86 8.37
C ILE A 100 12.06 3.50 9.06
N SER A 101 11.92 3.53 10.37
CA SER A 101 11.84 2.34 11.22
C SER A 101 10.44 2.23 11.83
N GLN A 102 10.07 1.00 12.19
CA GLN A 102 8.81 0.69 12.83
C GLN A 102 9.03 -0.43 13.86
N THR A 103 8.77 -0.14 15.13
CA THR A 103 8.84 -1.11 16.24
C THR A 103 7.64 -0.92 17.15
N GLY A 104 7.03 -2.01 17.61
CA GLY A 104 5.75 -1.97 18.31
C GLY A 104 4.75 -0.97 17.67
N PRO A 105 4.17 -0.04 18.44
CA PRO A 105 3.24 0.97 17.93
C PRO A 105 3.94 2.24 17.41
N VAL A 106 5.27 2.29 17.32
CA VAL A 106 5.99 3.53 16.98
C VAL A 106 6.60 3.43 15.58
N MET A 107 6.40 4.49 14.80
CA MET A 107 7.09 4.72 13.53
C MET A 107 7.96 5.96 13.66
N TRP A 108 9.21 5.89 13.24
CA TRP A 108 10.09 7.06 13.26
C TRP A 108 10.95 7.15 12.02
N GLN A 109 11.28 8.38 11.66
CA GLN A 109 12.06 8.72 10.49
C GLN A 109 13.32 9.47 10.90
N ARG A 110 14.45 9.05 10.33
CA ARG A 110 15.72 9.76 10.47
C ARG A 110 15.76 11.03 9.63
N TYR A 111 16.66 11.96 9.96
CA TYR A 111 16.86 13.18 9.17
C TYR A 111 17.05 12.86 7.68
N LYS A 112 16.39 13.65 6.83
CA LYS A 112 16.45 13.48 5.37
C LYS A 112 17.70 14.13 4.77
N SER A 113 18.10 15.27 5.32
CA SER A 113 19.35 15.97 4.98
C SER A 113 20.53 15.20 5.55
N LEU A 114 21.61 15.10 4.77
CA LEU A 114 22.86 14.51 5.26
C LEU A 114 23.51 15.38 6.34
N GLU A 115 23.37 16.71 6.23
CA GLU A 115 23.89 17.67 7.22
C GLU A 115 23.31 17.43 8.61
N ASP A 116 21.98 17.47 8.77
CA ASP A 116 21.34 17.24 10.08
C ASP A 116 21.58 15.81 10.59
N TYR A 117 21.61 14.83 9.66
CA TYR A 117 21.89 13.44 9.99
C TYR A 117 23.27 13.26 10.61
N TYR A 118 24.32 13.82 9.98
CA TYR A 118 25.68 13.75 10.51
C TYR A 118 25.86 14.61 11.75
N ALA A 119 25.29 15.81 11.79
CA ALA A 119 25.37 16.69 12.95
C ALA A 119 24.79 16.02 14.22
N ALA A 120 23.71 15.23 14.11
CA ALA A 120 23.18 14.47 15.23
C ALA A 120 24.11 13.31 15.64
N ILE A 121 24.69 12.60 14.69
CA ILE A 121 25.67 11.53 14.98
C ILE A 121 26.92 12.08 15.68
N ASP A 122 27.45 13.22 15.22
CA ASP A 122 28.62 13.87 15.80
C ASP A 122 28.39 14.35 17.26
N ARG A 123 27.11 14.47 17.67
CA ARG A 123 26.70 14.76 19.06
C ARG A 123 26.38 13.51 19.88
N ASP A 124 26.63 12.30 19.36
CA ASP A 124 26.19 11.03 19.95
C ASP A 124 24.67 10.93 20.18
N GLU A 125 23.89 11.65 19.36
CA GLU A 125 22.42 11.64 19.40
C GLU A 125 21.84 10.69 18.34
N MET A 126 20.69 10.09 18.63
CA MET A 126 19.97 9.32 17.62
C MET A 126 19.41 10.30 16.56
N PRO A 127 19.72 10.14 15.26
CA PRO A 127 19.38 11.12 14.22
C PRO A 127 17.92 11.04 13.79
N VAL A 128 16.97 11.10 14.73
CA VAL A 128 15.53 11.06 14.50
C VAL A 128 14.99 12.46 14.28
N HIS A 129 14.35 12.66 13.14
CA HIS A 129 13.70 13.92 12.80
C HIS A 129 12.25 13.98 13.31
N LYS A 130 11.52 12.86 13.21
CA LYS A 130 10.12 12.77 13.65
C LYS A 130 9.74 11.34 14.01
N ALA A 131 8.82 11.21 14.95
CA ALA A 131 8.23 9.94 15.36
C ALA A 131 6.71 10.09 15.54
N TYR A 132 6.00 8.99 15.35
CA TYR A 132 4.56 8.86 15.55
C TYR A 132 4.29 7.60 16.36
N THR A 133 3.53 7.74 17.43
CA THR A 133 3.01 6.62 18.20
C THR A 133 1.57 6.37 17.76
N LEU A 134 1.33 5.21 17.20
CA LEU A 134 0.01 4.76 16.74
C LEU A 134 -0.90 4.56 17.96
N SER A 135 -2.09 5.12 17.89
CA SER A 135 -3.18 4.83 18.83
C SER A 135 -3.74 3.42 18.60
N ALA A 136 -4.62 2.96 19.49
CA ALA A 136 -5.33 1.70 19.31
C ALA A 136 -6.16 1.68 17.99
N ASP A 137 -6.80 2.80 17.64
CA ASP A 137 -7.53 2.95 16.38
C ASP A 137 -6.58 2.86 15.18
N ASP A 138 -5.43 3.54 15.24
CA ASP A 138 -4.44 3.50 14.15
C ASP A 138 -3.89 2.08 13.93
N ILE A 139 -3.67 1.32 15.00
CA ILE A 139 -3.19 -0.07 14.92
C ILE A 139 -4.23 -0.95 14.25
N LEU A 140 -5.49 -0.87 14.68
CA LEU A 140 -6.62 -1.60 14.10
C LEU A 140 -6.79 -1.28 12.61
N ARG A 141 -6.89 0.01 12.27
CA ARG A 141 -7.08 0.46 10.88
C ARG A 141 -5.92 0.08 9.99
N LYS A 142 -4.69 0.19 10.49
CA LYS A 142 -3.51 -0.28 9.79
C LYS A 142 -3.58 -1.77 9.48
N ASP A 143 -3.97 -2.61 10.44
CA ASP A 143 -4.05 -4.05 10.19
C ASP A 143 -5.14 -4.39 9.16
N VAL A 144 -6.33 -3.78 9.29
CA VAL A 144 -7.42 -3.88 8.30
C VAL A 144 -6.94 -3.50 6.90
N ILE A 145 -6.31 -2.33 6.75
CA ILE A 145 -5.75 -1.85 5.48
C ILE A 145 -4.71 -2.83 4.94
N MET A 146 -3.82 -3.33 5.79
CA MET A 146 -2.72 -4.18 5.35
C MET A 146 -3.21 -5.57 4.92
N ARG A 147 -4.21 -6.14 5.61
CA ARG A 147 -4.89 -7.38 5.18
C ARG A 147 -5.50 -7.21 3.79
N LEU A 148 -6.29 -6.15 3.57
CA LEU A 148 -6.88 -5.85 2.26
C LEU A 148 -5.81 -5.68 1.17
N MET A 149 -4.77 -4.89 1.44
CA MET A 149 -3.67 -4.63 0.51
C MET A 149 -2.84 -5.88 0.17
N CYS A 150 -2.87 -6.90 1.01
CA CYS A 150 -2.23 -8.20 0.77
C CYS A 150 -3.20 -9.25 0.20
N GLY A 151 -4.43 -8.84 -0.13
CA GLY A 151 -5.45 -9.72 -0.70
C GLY A 151 -6.05 -10.71 0.30
N LEU A 152 -5.90 -10.46 1.60
CA LEU A 152 -6.51 -11.26 2.65
C LEU A 152 -7.98 -10.85 2.84
N PRO A 153 -8.89 -11.84 2.98
CA PRO A 153 -10.24 -11.55 3.43
C PRO A 153 -10.19 -10.96 4.85
N LEU A 154 -11.06 -10.00 5.14
CA LEU A 154 -11.30 -9.57 6.50
C LEU A 154 -12.48 -10.36 7.04
N ASP A 155 -12.24 -11.17 8.07
CA ASP A 155 -13.28 -11.80 8.85
C ASP A 155 -13.66 -10.88 10.02
N TRP A 156 -14.95 -10.55 10.13
CA TRP A 156 -15.46 -9.63 11.16
C TRP A 156 -15.39 -10.22 12.56
N HIS A 157 -15.56 -11.54 12.70
CA HIS A 157 -15.49 -12.21 13.98
C HIS A 157 -14.05 -12.22 14.51
N ASP A 158 -13.08 -12.50 13.65
CA ASP A 158 -11.66 -12.46 14.01
C ASP A 158 -11.24 -11.05 14.45
N LEU A 159 -11.69 -10.01 13.74
CA LEU A 159 -11.41 -8.62 14.12
C LEU A 159 -12.08 -8.23 15.44
N ASP A 160 -13.32 -8.63 15.67
CA ASP A 160 -14.05 -8.39 16.92
C ASP A 160 -13.32 -9.00 18.12
N LEU A 161 -12.84 -10.25 17.98
CA LEU A 161 -12.09 -10.94 19.02
C LEU A 161 -10.69 -10.34 19.24
N GLU A 162 -9.95 -10.04 18.17
CA GLU A 162 -8.57 -9.55 18.28
C GLU A 162 -8.51 -8.15 18.90
N TYR A 163 -9.46 -7.28 18.52
CA TYR A 163 -9.46 -5.87 18.94
C TYR A 163 -10.48 -5.54 20.03
N GLN A 164 -11.30 -6.52 20.45
CA GLN A 164 -12.35 -6.34 21.46
C GLN A 164 -13.34 -5.24 21.07
N ILE A 165 -13.77 -5.26 19.81
CA ILE A 165 -14.71 -4.30 19.22
C ILE A 165 -15.99 -5.01 18.72
N ASN A 166 -16.95 -4.21 18.26
CA ASN A 166 -18.02 -4.68 17.40
C ASN A 166 -17.86 -3.99 16.05
N THR A 167 -17.38 -4.72 15.04
CA THR A 167 -17.04 -4.23 13.69
C THR A 167 -18.23 -3.53 13.03
N GLN A 168 -19.45 -4.07 13.19
CA GLN A 168 -20.67 -3.50 12.61
C GLN A 168 -21.03 -2.13 13.21
N VAL A 169 -20.59 -1.86 14.43
CA VAL A 169 -20.75 -0.56 15.09
C VAL A 169 -19.55 0.33 14.80
N TYR A 170 -18.33 -0.20 14.94
CA TYR A 170 -17.08 0.54 14.84
C TYR A 170 -16.81 1.08 13.44
N PHE A 171 -17.00 0.23 12.42
CA PHE A 171 -16.75 0.55 11.02
C PHE A 171 -18.04 0.83 10.24
N ARG A 172 -19.09 1.32 10.92
CA ARG A 172 -20.41 1.49 10.30
C ARG A 172 -20.38 2.33 9.01
N GLU A 173 -19.66 3.44 9.03
CA GLU A 173 -19.58 4.34 7.86
C GLU A 173 -18.73 3.74 6.74
N GLU A 174 -17.67 3.02 7.11
CA GLU A 174 -16.81 2.29 6.18
C GLU A 174 -17.56 1.15 5.49
N LEU A 175 -18.30 0.35 6.25
CA LEU A 175 -19.17 -0.71 5.73
C LEU A 175 -20.24 -0.15 4.79
N ARG A 176 -20.79 1.04 5.08
CA ARG A 176 -21.74 1.72 4.18
C ARG A 176 -21.10 2.09 2.84
N LYS A 177 -19.84 2.54 2.85
CA LYS A 177 -19.08 2.86 1.62
C LYS A 177 -18.72 1.62 0.80
N LEU A 178 -18.53 0.46 1.45
CA LEU A 178 -18.26 -0.79 0.74
C LEU A 178 -19.42 -1.24 -0.16
N VAL A 179 -20.67 -0.87 0.15
CA VAL A 179 -21.84 -1.23 -0.66
C VAL A 179 -21.71 -0.71 -2.10
N GLU A 180 -21.18 0.50 -2.28
CA GLU A 180 -20.96 1.07 -3.61
C GLU A 180 -19.86 0.30 -4.36
N LEU A 181 -18.77 -0.06 -3.67
CA LEU A 181 -17.69 -0.83 -4.27
C LEU A 181 -18.09 -2.27 -4.60
N GLU A 182 -18.99 -2.86 -3.81
CA GLU A 182 -19.59 -4.16 -4.07
C GLU A 182 -20.49 -4.11 -5.31
N ALA A 183 -21.31 -3.07 -5.44
CA ALA A 183 -22.14 -2.86 -6.63
C ALA A 183 -21.30 -2.73 -7.91
N ASP A 184 -20.10 -2.15 -7.81
CA ASP A 184 -19.12 -2.08 -8.90
C ASP A 184 -18.32 -3.39 -9.11
N GLY A 185 -18.54 -4.41 -8.27
CA GLY A 185 -17.88 -5.71 -8.31
C GLY A 185 -16.41 -5.68 -7.89
N LEU A 186 -15.99 -4.67 -7.13
CA LEU A 186 -14.61 -4.52 -6.65
C LEU A 186 -14.36 -5.31 -5.35
N VAL A 187 -15.39 -5.50 -4.55
CA VAL A 187 -15.37 -6.33 -3.35
C VAL A 187 -16.56 -7.27 -3.36
N VAL A 188 -16.46 -8.36 -2.61
CA VAL A 188 -17.59 -9.20 -2.22
C VAL A 188 -17.75 -9.05 -0.72
N CYS A 189 -18.92 -8.61 -0.30
CA CYS A 189 -19.28 -8.48 1.10
C CYS A 189 -20.29 -9.58 1.44
N ASP A 190 -20.11 -10.23 2.58
CA ASP A 190 -21.15 -11.04 3.18
C ASP A 190 -21.33 -10.65 4.65
N ALA A 191 -22.20 -11.38 5.36
CA ALA A 191 -22.52 -11.06 6.74
C ALA A 191 -21.32 -11.23 7.70
N VAL A 192 -20.27 -11.96 7.30
CA VAL A 192 -19.15 -12.36 8.15
C VAL A 192 -17.80 -11.85 7.64
N SER A 193 -17.69 -11.41 6.39
CA SER A 193 -16.43 -11.00 5.79
C SER A 193 -16.54 -9.98 4.65
N VAL A 194 -15.40 -9.38 4.30
CA VAL A 194 -15.19 -8.74 2.99
C VAL A 194 -13.95 -9.30 2.31
N SER A 195 -14.04 -9.49 1.00
CA SER A 195 -12.93 -9.93 0.15
C SER A 195 -12.80 -9.03 -1.08
N VAL A 196 -11.57 -8.74 -1.50
CA VAL A 196 -11.29 -7.99 -2.73
C VAL A 196 -11.35 -8.92 -3.94
N THR A 197 -12.11 -8.57 -4.97
CA THR A 197 -12.20 -9.35 -6.21
C THR A 197 -10.94 -9.20 -7.07
N GLU A 198 -10.76 -10.03 -8.10
CA GLU A 198 -9.67 -9.85 -9.07
C GLU A 198 -9.72 -8.45 -9.72
N LYS A 199 -10.92 -7.96 -10.06
CA LYS A 199 -11.14 -6.59 -10.56
C LYS A 199 -10.77 -5.54 -9.50
N GLY A 200 -11.20 -5.75 -8.26
CA GLY A 200 -10.89 -4.87 -7.14
C GLY A 200 -9.40 -4.75 -6.83
N ARG A 201 -8.58 -5.74 -7.19
CA ARG A 201 -7.13 -5.69 -6.97
C ARG A 201 -6.44 -4.52 -7.67
N LEU A 202 -7.04 -3.99 -8.75
CA LEU A 202 -6.57 -2.79 -9.44
C LEU A 202 -6.83 -1.50 -8.64
N PHE A 203 -7.85 -1.53 -7.80
CA PHE A 203 -8.36 -0.41 -7.00
C PHE A 203 -8.10 -0.59 -5.51
N LEU A 204 -7.10 -1.41 -5.13
CA LEU A 204 -6.76 -1.70 -3.73
C LEU A 204 -6.56 -0.44 -2.90
N ARG A 205 -5.93 0.58 -3.49
CA ARG A 205 -5.72 1.87 -2.80
C ARG A 205 -7.06 2.52 -2.47
N ASN A 206 -7.99 2.58 -3.43
CA ASN A 206 -9.32 3.18 -3.26
C ASN A 206 -10.14 2.40 -2.22
N ILE A 207 -10.04 1.06 -2.21
CA ILE A 207 -10.69 0.21 -1.20
C ILE A 207 -10.08 0.46 0.19
N ALA A 208 -8.75 0.47 0.31
CA ALA A 208 -8.07 0.70 1.58
C ALA A 208 -8.34 2.10 2.16
N MET A 209 -8.48 3.11 1.31
CA MET A 209 -8.80 4.49 1.70
C MET A 209 -10.12 4.61 2.46
N ILE A 210 -11.06 3.66 2.30
CA ILE A 210 -12.30 3.66 3.09
C ILE A 210 -12.02 3.59 4.58
N PHE A 211 -10.98 2.84 4.97
CA PHE A 211 -10.64 2.57 6.37
C PHE A 211 -9.61 3.54 6.96
N ASP A 212 -9.12 4.51 6.19
CA ASP A 212 -8.14 5.49 6.65
C ASP A 212 -8.83 6.72 7.28
N ALA A 213 -8.71 6.84 8.60
CA ALA A 213 -9.32 7.92 9.38
C ALA A 213 -8.64 9.29 9.18
N TRP A 214 -7.43 9.32 8.62
CA TRP A 214 -6.64 10.53 8.43
C TRP A 214 -6.81 11.15 7.04
N LEU A 215 -7.58 10.51 6.16
CA LEU A 215 -7.93 11.09 4.86
C LEU A 215 -8.90 12.26 5.04
N PRO A 216 -8.56 13.46 4.55
CA PRO A 216 -9.48 14.58 4.57
C PRO A 216 -10.67 14.30 3.63
N GLU A 217 -11.90 14.45 4.10
CA GLU A 217 -13.14 14.30 3.29
C GLU A 217 -13.16 15.17 2.02
N LYS A 218 -12.35 16.24 1.99
CA LYS A 218 -12.06 17.04 0.80
C LYS A 218 -10.57 17.37 0.77
N ALA A 219 -9.79 16.64 -0.02
CA ALA A 219 -8.41 17.02 -0.32
C ALA A 219 -8.41 18.35 -1.09
N THR A 220 -8.19 19.47 -0.39
CA THR A 220 -8.12 20.83 -0.94
C THR A 220 -6.79 21.12 -1.65
N LYS A 221 -5.86 20.17 -1.66
CA LYS A 221 -4.56 20.26 -2.34
C LYS A 221 -4.36 19.03 -3.23
N PRO A 222 -3.66 19.16 -4.38
CA PRO A 222 -3.33 18.01 -5.21
C PRO A 222 -2.57 16.97 -4.39
N SER A 223 -3.15 15.77 -4.30
CA SER A 223 -2.55 14.60 -3.67
C SER A 223 -1.28 14.18 -4.41
N PHE A 224 -0.26 13.74 -3.65
CA PHE A 224 1.04 13.25 -4.14
C PHE A 224 0.92 12.03 -5.06
N SER A 225 -0.21 11.34 -5.04
CA SER A 225 -0.53 10.28 -5.99
C SER A 225 -2.03 10.28 -6.21
N LYS A 226 -2.48 10.62 -7.42
CA LYS A 226 -3.86 10.30 -7.81
C LYS A 226 -3.94 8.79 -7.95
N THR A 227 -4.90 8.17 -7.27
CA THR A 227 -5.30 6.81 -7.58
C THR A 227 -5.84 6.77 -9.01
N ILE A 228 -5.72 5.61 -9.65
CA ILE A 228 -6.41 5.35 -10.92
C ILE A 228 -7.91 5.27 -10.64
#